data_AF-A0A5M6CPB9-F1
#
_entry.id   AF-A0A5M6CPB9-F1
#
_cell.length_a   1.000
_cell.length_b   1.000
_cell.length_c   1.000
_cell.angle_alpha   90.00
_cell.angle_beta   90.00
_cell.angle_gamma   90.00
#
_symmetry.space_group_name_H-M   'P 1'
#
loop_
_entity.id
_entity.type
_entity.pdbx_description
1 polymer ?
#
loop_
_entity_poly.entity_id
_entity_poly.type
_entity_poly.pdbx_seq_one_letter_code
_entity_poly.pdbx_strand_id
1 'polypeptide(L)'
;MDSLKYYILIAGKLFLLSCILSFSSCIKDDFSPLPPFSKANLENTVSFSDSLKTYFEGVYEMQNGNTPLGGKFVAKWKHGTLCLFSEKDGQYVNLEVGFNPNDSSFRMAGIWRSPINNEQGQIEFTIAKEEGAISIFNHSGQGIIMNGMIDGSSISLAFTRPFSNSVLSRDFALLAHRGGGRNSDNLPYAENSINLVKFAEKLGATGIDIDIRLTKDHIPVIYHDADINTRLTQKSPIVGNIDQYSYDFLKSYIKLVDGQSIPTMEDMLMTAIDSTELNYVWLDCKDGGKDNFFNIVVPVAQKAIAHANSKGRNIFIFFGLPTDDAYEKFLAFPNHQGLPSLCELSLEKAKNAGSKIFGPRWTLGILTDDTEDAHANNIKIFTWTLDDETGISDVITKSQYDGILSNYPSILAYQFYSQE
;
A
#
# COMPACT_ATOMS: atom_id res chain seq x y z
N MET A 1 59.97 22.62 11.96
CA MET A 1 59.47 21.23 11.74
C MET A 1 57.98 21.07 12.05
N ASP A 2 57.30 22.08 12.59
CA ASP A 2 55.91 21.93 13.08
C ASP A 2 54.82 22.30 12.07
N SER A 3 55.10 23.10 11.06
CA SER A 3 54.10 23.46 10.03
C SER A 3 53.77 22.29 9.10
N LEU A 4 54.77 21.50 8.69
CA LEU A 4 54.57 20.39 7.75
C LEU A 4 53.74 19.25 8.37
N LYS A 5 53.94 18.95 9.66
CA LYS A 5 53.14 17.95 10.39
C LYS A 5 51.68 18.40 10.56
N TYR A 6 51.44 19.70 10.75
CA TYR A 6 50.09 20.25 10.87
C TYR A 6 49.32 20.19 9.55
N TYR A 7 49.98 20.49 8.42
CA TYR A 7 49.37 20.36 7.09
C TYR A 7 49.06 18.92 6.71
N ILE A 8 49.93 17.96 7.05
CA ILE A 8 49.68 16.53 6.80
C ILE A 8 48.50 16.02 7.65
N LEU A 9 48.36 16.49 8.89
CA LEU A 9 47.25 16.11 9.77
C LEU A 9 45.90 16.67 9.29
N ILE A 10 45.88 17.91 8.78
CA ILE A 10 44.69 18.54 8.21
C ILE A 10 44.31 17.90 6.87
N ALA A 11 45.29 17.65 6.00
CA ALA A 11 45.06 16.97 4.72
C ALA A 11 44.56 15.53 4.94
N GLY A 12 45.11 14.80 5.92
CA GLY A 12 44.63 13.47 6.29
C GLY A 12 43.21 13.46 6.85
N LYS A 13 42.82 14.46 7.65
CA LYS A 13 41.45 14.62 8.17
C LYS A 13 40.46 15.03 7.08
N LEU A 14 40.85 15.91 6.14
CA LEU A 14 40.03 16.28 4.98
C LEU A 14 39.86 15.12 3.99
N PHE A 15 40.89 14.29 3.81
CA PHE A 15 40.81 13.08 2.99
C PHE A 15 39.93 12.01 3.65
N LEU A 16 40.03 11.81 4.98
CA LEU A 16 39.10 10.92 5.70
C LEU A 16 37.66 11.43 5.67
N LEU A 17 37.42 12.75 5.81
CA LEU A 17 36.08 13.34 5.73
C LEU A 17 35.51 13.23 4.30
N SER A 18 36.35 13.41 3.27
CA SER A 18 36.01 13.18 1.86
C SER A 18 35.68 11.71 1.59
N CYS A 19 36.45 10.76 2.12
CA CYS A 19 36.14 9.33 1.99
C CYS A 19 34.85 8.96 2.76
N ILE A 20 34.64 9.47 3.97
CA ILE A 20 33.41 9.23 4.75
C ILE A 20 32.18 9.81 4.03
N LEU A 21 32.28 10.99 3.40
CA LEU A 21 31.23 11.57 2.55
C LEU A 21 31.04 10.82 1.22
N SER A 22 32.10 10.20 0.68
CA SER A 22 32.05 9.35 -0.51
C SER A 22 31.43 7.97 -0.24
N PHE A 23 31.50 7.48 1.00
CA PHE A 23 30.87 6.22 1.43
C PHE A 23 29.49 6.40 2.09
N SER A 24 29.03 7.63 2.33
CA SER A 24 27.72 7.93 2.93
C SER A 24 26.72 8.55 1.95
N SER A 25 27.03 8.58 0.65
CA SER A 25 26.14 9.12 -0.40
C SER A 25 25.80 8.09 -1.47
N CYS A 26 25.42 6.89 -1.04
CA CYS A 26 24.44 6.10 -1.79
C CYS A 26 23.06 6.38 -1.18
N ILE A 27 22.60 7.63 -1.28
CA ILE A 27 21.15 7.86 -1.24
C ILE A 27 20.62 7.09 -2.46
N LYS A 28 19.67 6.19 -2.20
CA LYS A 28 18.97 5.33 -3.17
C LYS A 28 18.29 6.24 -4.21
N ASP A 29 19.05 6.77 -5.16
CA ASP A 29 18.61 7.78 -6.13
C ASP A 29 17.95 7.14 -7.37
N ASP A 30 17.92 5.81 -7.48
CA ASP A 30 17.26 5.12 -8.59
C ASP A 30 15.93 4.51 -8.17
N PHE A 31 14.87 5.23 -8.54
CA PHE A 31 13.53 4.66 -8.66
C PHE A 31 13.55 3.52 -9.67
N SER A 32 13.20 2.30 -9.24
CA SER A 32 13.25 1.10 -10.05
C SER A 32 11.85 0.71 -10.54
N PRO A 33 11.53 0.87 -11.84
CA PRO A 33 10.21 0.46 -12.36
C PRO A 33 10.03 -1.05 -12.30
N LEU A 34 8.79 -1.52 -12.49
CA LEU A 34 8.53 -2.96 -12.65
C LEU A 34 9.24 -3.49 -13.90
N PRO A 35 9.86 -4.69 -13.81
CA PRO A 35 10.50 -5.28 -14.97
C PRO A 35 9.42 -5.78 -15.95
N PRO A 36 9.70 -5.79 -17.26
CA PRO A 36 8.90 -6.58 -18.18
C PRO A 36 9.03 -8.07 -17.83
N PHE A 37 8.01 -8.87 -18.16
CA PHE A 37 8.05 -10.32 -17.99
C PHE A 37 7.60 -11.02 -19.27
N SER A 38 8.10 -12.24 -19.48
CA SER A 38 7.70 -13.06 -20.63
C SER A 38 6.24 -13.50 -20.51
N LYS A 39 5.47 -13.38 -21.60
CA LYS A 39 4.11 -13.95 -21.70
C LYS A 39 4.08 -15.31 -22.38
N ALA A 40 5.24 -15.93 -22.65
CA ALA A 40 5.32 -17.21 -23.37
C ALA A 40 4.47 -18.31 -22.72
N ASN A 41 4.47 -18.41 -21.38
CA ASN A 41 3.65 -19.41 -20.68
C ASN A 41 2.14 -19.14 -20.79
N LEU A 42 1.72 -17.91 -21.13
CA LEU A 42 0.32 -17.56 -21.34
C LEU A 42 -0.16 -17.75 -22.79
N GLU A 43 0.72 -18.16 -23.71
CA GLU A 43 0.34 -18.41 -25.10
C GLU A 43 -0.74 -19.49 -25.21
N ASN A 44 -1.71 -19.27 -26.10
CA ASN A 44 -2.87 -20.15 -26.31
C ASN A 44 -3.83 -20.30 -25.13
N THR A 45 -3.69 -19.45 -24.10
CA THR A 45 -4.67 -19.40 -23.02
C THR A 45 -5.90 -18.57 -23.38
N VAL A 46 -7.01 -18.87 -22.71
CA VAL A 46 -8.27 -18.12 -22.75
C VAL A 46 -8.66 -17.68 -21.35
N SER A 47 -9.50 -16.64 -21.26
CA SER A 47 -10.13 -16.26 -20.00
C SER A 47 -11.03 -17.37 -19.48
N PHE A 48 -11.19 -17.43 -18.16
CA PHE A 48 -12.04 -18.40 -17.47
C PHE A 48 -13.01 -17.68 -16.51
N SER A 49 -13.99 -18.41 -15.98
CA SER A 49 -15.03 -17.84 -15.12
C SER A 49 -14.44 -17.28 -13.82
N ASP A 50 -14.88 -16.07 -13.42
CA ASP A 50 -14.52 -15.46 -12.15
C ASP A 50 -14.91 -16.32 -10.95
N SER A 51 -15.96 -17.14 -11.06
CA SER A 51 -16.38 -18.07 -10.01
C SER A 51 -15.32 -19.10 -9.63
N LEU A 52 -14.35 -19.37 -10.51
CA LEU A 52 -13.26 -20.31 -10.24
C LEU A 52 -12.11 -19.68 -9.46
N LYS A 53 -12.00 -18.35 -9.46
CA LYS A 53 -10.85 -17.63 -8.88
C LYS A 53 -10.68 -17.94 -7.39
N THR A 54 -11.78 -18.02 -6.62
CA THR A 54 -11.73 -18.28 -5.18
C THR A 54 -11.07 -19.61 -4.81
N TYR A 55 -11.02 -20.59 -5.72
CA TYR A 55 -10.36 -21.89 -5.48
C TYR A 55 -8.84 -21.86 -5.63
N PHE A 56 -8.26 -20.73 -6.08
CA PHE A 56 -6.82 -20.47 -6.01
C PHE A 56 -6.45 -19.74 -4.71
N GLU A 57 -7.43 -19.22 -3.95
CA GLU A 57 -7.13 -18.46 -2.75
C GLU A 57 -6.86 -19.38 -1.57
N GLY A 58 -5.82 -19.06 -0.81
CA GLY A 58 -5.44 -19.83 0.37
C GLY A 58 -3.96 -19.73 0.68
N VAL A 59 -3.48 -20.69 1.46
CA VAL A 59 -2.09 -20.81 1.86
C VAL A 59 -1.40 -21.87 1.00
N TYR A 60 -0.19 -21.55 0.58
CA TYR A 60 0.69 -22.40 -0.22
C TYR A 60 2.04 -22.53 0.45
N GLU A 61 2.67 -23.69 0.33
CA GLU A 61 4.02 -23.95 0.82
C GLU A 61 4.92 -24.51 -0.27
N MET A 62 6.21 -24.17 -0.19
CA MET A 62 7.24 -24.65 -1.11
C MET A 62 7.41 -26.17 -0.97
N GLN A 63 7.20 -26.89 -2.06
CA GLN A 63 7.46 -28.33 -2.13
C GLN A 63 8.89 -28.62 -2.62
N ASN A 64 9.37 -27.86 -3.60
CA ASN A 64 10.68 -28.04 -4.22
C ASN A 64 11.27 -26.71 -4.71
N GLY A 65 12.59 -26.60 -4.66
CA GLY A 65 13.35 -25.42 -5.10
C GLY A 65 13.86 -24.59 -3.94
N ASN A 66 14.76 -23.64 -4.26
CA ASN A 66 15.22 -22.62 -3.32
C ASN A 66 14.99 -21.26 -3.99
N THR A 67 14.38 -20.33 -3.27
CA THR A 67 13.96 -19.04 -3.82
C THR A 67 14.25 -17.92 -2.82
N PRO A 68 14.55 -16.70 -3.31
CA PRO A 68 14.60 -15.52 -2.44
C PRO A 68 13.27 -15.27 -1.71
N LEU A 69 12.16 -15.81 -2.22
CA LEU A 69 10.78 -15.61 -1.77
C LEU A 69 10.35 -16.40 -0.52
N GLY A 70 11.23 -17.14 0.15
CA GLY A 70 10.83 -17.91 1.34
C GLY A 70 10.00 -19.17 1.03
N GLY A 71 9.41 -19.77 2.07
CA GLY A 71 8.78 -21.10 2.00
C GLY A 71 7.25 -21.09 2.00
N LYS A 72 6.61 -20.03 2.51
CA LYS A 72 5.15 -19.94 2.63
C LYS A 72 4.58 -18.71 1.96
N PHE A 73 3.38 -18.88 1.42
CA PHE A 73 2.69 -17.87 0.63
C PHE A 73 1.20 -17.85 0.95
N VAL A 74 0.63 -16.66 0.94
CA VAL A 74 -0.81 -16.42 0.83
C VAL A 74 -1.12 -16.07 -0.61
N ALA A 75 -2.00 -16.81 -1.28
CA ALA A 75 -2.50 -16.46 -2.61
C ALA A 75 -3.88 -15.80 -2.52
N LYS A 76 -4.06 -14.64 -3.14
CA LYS A 76 -5.33 -13.90 -3.16
C LYS A 76 -5.56 -13.19 -4.48
N TRP A 77 -6.80 -13.19 -4.97
CA TRP A 77 -7.15 -12.41 -6.15
C TRP A 77 -7.40 -10.94 -5.81
N LYS A 78 -6.83 -10.06 -6.62
CA LYS A 78 -7.02 -8.61 -6.55
C LYS A 78 -7.05 -8.04 -7.96
N HIS A 79 -8.18 -7.42 -8.33
CA HIS A 79 -8.35 -6.76 -9.63
C HIS A 79 -7.89 -7.62 -10.84
N GLY A 80 -8.35 -8.88 -10.88
CA GLY A 80 -8.00 -9.82 -11.95
C GLY A 80 -6.56 -10.34 -11.95
N THR A 81 -5.77 -10.04 -10.92
CA THR A 81 -4.40 -10.53 -10.71
C THR A 81 -4.39 -11.53 -9.57
N LEU A 82 -3.74 -12.69 -9.74
CA LEU A 82 -3.45 -13.58 -8.62
C LEU A 82 -2.19 -13.08 -7.92
N CYS A 83 -2.34 -12.60 -6.69
CA CYS A 83 -1.26 -12.03 -5.91
C CYS A 83 -0.80 -13.08 -4.87
N LEU A 84 0.50 -13.36 -4.78
CA LEU A 84 1.05 -14.16 -3.70
C LEU A 84 1.86 -13.26 -2.78
N PHE A 85 1.55 -13.29 -1.49
CA PHE A 85 2.28 -12.58 -0.44
C PHE A 85 3.15 -13.60 0.31
N SER A 86 4.45 -13.36 0.33
CA SER A 86 5.41 -14.23 0.99
C SER A 86 5.50 -13.94 2.49
N GLU A 87 5.82 -14.96 3.27
CA GLU A 87 6.24 -14.83 4.67
C GLU A 87 7.54 -14.04 4.86
N LYS A 88 8.32 -13.87 3.80
CA LYS A 88 9.68 -13.33 3.87
C LYS A 88 9.72 -11.88 3.41
N ASP A 89 10.07 -10.98 4.33
CA ASP A 89 10.45 -9.58 4.06
C ASP A 89 9.45 -8.80 3.18
N GLY A 90 8.15 -9.14 3.29
CA GLY A 90 7.08 -8.51 2.49
C GLY A 90 7.15 -8.77 0.99
N GLN A 91 7.93 -9.75 0.55
CA GLN A 91 8.05 -10.06 -0.88
C GLN A 91 6.69 -10.48 -1.44
N TYR A 92 6.40 -10.05 -2.67
CA TYR A 92 5.13 -10.36 -3.31
C TYR A 92 5.32 -10.75 -4.78
N VAL A 93 4.34 -11.47 -5.29
CA VAL A 93 4.26 -11.96 -6.67
C VAL A 93 2.92 -11.54 -7.24
N ASN A 94 2.92 -11.04 -8.49
CA ASN A 94 1.71 -10.65 -9.20
C ASN A 94 1.62 -11.37 -10.53
N LEU A 95 0.60 -12.22 -10.70
CA LEU A 95 0.45 -13.11 -11.85
C LEU A 95 -0.78 -12.75 -12.69
N GLU A 96 -0.57 -12.64 -14.00
CA GLU A 96 -1.63 -12.89 -14.97
C GLU A 96 -1.88 -14.41 -15.04
N VAL A 97 -3.14 -14.82 -15.19
CA VAL A 97 -3.53 -16.24 -15.26
C VAL A 97 -4.46 -16.45 -16.44
N GLY A 98 -4.21 -17.52 -17.20
CA GLY A 98 -5.06 -17.97 -18.29
C GLY A 98 -5.27 -19.48 -18.26
N PHE A 99 -6.35 -19.96 -18.87
CA PHE A 99 -6.63 -21.39 -19.01
C PHE A 99 -6.24 -21.87 -20.41
N ASN A 100 -5.43 -22.91 -20.51
CA ASN A 100 -5.08 -23.53 -21.80
C ASN A 100 -6.01 -24.72 -22.07
N PRO A 101 -6.90 -24.65 -23.08
CA PRO A 101 -7.86 -25.71 -23.36
C PRO A 101 -7.22 -26.95 -24.02
N ASN A 102 -6.02 -26.82 -24.61
CA ASN A 102 -5.39 -27.93 -25.34
C ASN A 102 -4.89 -29.03 -24.41
N ASP A 103 -4.43 -28.65 -23.22
CA ASP A 103 -3.92 -29.58 -22.20
C ASP A 103 -4.68 -29.50 -20.87
N SER A 104 -5.71 -28.65 -20.78
CA SER A 104 -6.53 -28.43 -19.59
C SER A 104 -5.73 -27.95 -18.38
N SER A 105 -4.79 -27.03 -18.58
CA SER A 105 -3.96 -26.44 -17.53
C SER A 105 -4.29 -24.97 -17.27
N PHE A 106 -4.02 -24.50 -16.05
CA PHE A 106 -3.90 -23.05 -15.79
C PHE A 106 -2.45 -22.64 -15.92
N ARG A 107 -2.21 -21.56 -16.68
CA ARG A 107 -0.90 -21.00 -16.93
C ARG A 107 -0.81 -19.60 -16.37
N MET A 108 0.35 -19.26 -15.84
CA MET A 108 0.57 -18.01 -15.12
C MET A 108 1.91 -17.41 -15.52
N ALA A 109 1.97 -16.09 -15.65
CA ALA A 109 3.22 -15.36 -15.80
C ALA A 109 3.11 -13.99 -15.15
N GLY A 110 4.22 -13.49 -14.61
CA GLY A 110 4.23 -12.22 -13.93
C GLY A 110 5.58 -11.85 -13.34
N ILE A 111 5.52 -11.06 -12.27
CA ILE A 111 6.71 -10.51 -11.60
C ILE A 111 6.70 -10.89 -10.12
N TRP A 112 7.88 -10.86 -9.53
CA TRP A 112 8.07 -10.84 -8.09
C TRP A 112 8.91 -9.62 -7.69
N ARG A 113 8.70 -9.12 -6.48
CA ARG A 113 9.46 -7.96 -5.97
C ARG A 113 9.58 -7.98 -4.45
N SER A 114 10.74 -7.57 -3.96
CA SER A 114 10.95 -7.23 -2.54
C SER A 114 10.69 -5.75 -2.30
N PRO A 115 9.83 -5.37 -1.34
CA PRO A 115 9.64 -3.97 -0.97
C PRO A 115 10.78 -3.45 -0.07
N ILE A 116 11.54 -4.33 0.59
CA ILE A 116 12.63 -3.97 1.49
C ILE A 116 13.96 -3.96 0.74
N ASN A 117 14.24 -5.05 0.00
CA ASN A 117 15.47 -5.23 -0.76
C ASN A 117 15.31 -4.72 -2.19
N ASN A 118 16.40 -4.32 -2.85
CA ASN A 118 16.38 -3.89 -4.24
C ASN A 118 16.41 -5.10 -5.21
N GLU A 119 15.46 -6.01 -5.04
CA GLU A 119 15.36 -7.26 -5.77
C GLU A 119 13.97 -7.40 -6.39
N GLN A 120 13.95 -7.85 -7.65
CA GLN A 120 12.75 -8.13 -8.41
C GLN A 120 13.12 -9.00 -9.61
N GLY A 121 12.15 -9.72 -10.14
CA GLY A 121 12.36 -10.59 -11.30
C GLY A 121 11.06 -11.08 -11.89
N GLN A 122 11.16 -12.04 -12.80
CA GLN A 122 10.02 -12.66 -13.45
C GLN A 122 9.75 -14.04 -12.87
N ILE A 123 8.50 -14.44 -12.92
CA ILE A 123 8.04 -15.72 -12.36
C ILE A 123 6.86 -16.22 -13.16
N GLU A 124 6.83 -17.53 -13.37
CA GLU A 124 5.74 -18.22 -14.07
C GLU A 124 5.40 -19.51 -13.34
N PHE A 125 4.13 -19.90 -13.44
CA PHE A 125 3.62 -21.14 -12.86
C PHE A 125 2.67 -21.83 -13.85
N THR A 126 2.56 -23.14 -13.69
CA THR A 126 1.58 -23.99 -14.35
C THR A 126 0.93 -24.86 -13.29
N ILE A 127 -0.40 -24.91 -13.31
CA ILE A 127 -1.17 -25.96 -12.65
C ILE A 127 -1.62 -26.91 -13.76
N ALA A 128 -0.94 -28.06 -13.88
CA ALA A 128 -1.28 -29.04 -14.88
C ALA A 128 -2.65 -29.69 -14.57
N LYS A 129 -3.24 -30.34 -15.58
CA LYS A 129 -4.52 -31.04 -15.46
C LYS A 129 -4.60 -31.93 -14.22
N GLU A 130 -3.60 -32.78 -14.05
CA GLU A 130 -3.51 -33.78 -12.96
C GLU A 130 -2.97 -33.20 -11.64
N GLU A 131 -2.56 -31.92 -11.63
CA GLU A 131 -1.96 -31.22 -10.49
C GLU A 131 -2.95 -30.22 -9.87
N GLY A 132 -4.25 -30.54 -9.95
CA GLY A 132 -5.32 -29.77 -9.31
C GLY A 132 -6.10 -28.84 -10.23
N ALA A 133 -5.80 -28.73 -11.53
CA ALA A 133 -6.65 -27.94 -12.42
C ALA A 133 -8.09 -28.50 -12.48
N ILE A 134 -8.25 -29.84 -12.48
CA ILE A 134 -9.56 -30.50 -12.38
C ILE A 134 -10.27 -30.15 -11.06
N SER A 135 -9.52 -30.06 -9.96
CA SER A 135 -10.11 -29.81 -8.63
C SER A 135 -10.67 -28.38 -8.52
N ILE A 136 -10.06 -27.42 -9.22
CA ILE A 136 -10.56 -26.05 -9.38
C ILE A 136 -11.89 -26.05 -10.14
N PHE A 137 -11.97 -26.74 -11.29
CA PHE A 137 -13.24 -26.85 -12.04
C PHE A 137 -14.34 -27.57 -11.26
N ASN A 138 -13.96 -28.53 -10.41
CA ASN A 138 -14.89 -29.23 -9.52
C ASN A 138 -15.20 -28.45 -8.24
N HIS A 139 -14.80 -27.18 -8.13
CA HIS A 139 -15.13 -26.32 -6.99
C HIS A 139 -14.63 -26.87 -5.65
N SER A 140 -13.48 -27.54 -5.65
CA SER A 140 -12.88 -28.15 -4.46
C SER A 140 -11.55 -27.52 -4.07
N GLY A 141 -10.73 -27.10 -5.05
CA GLY A 141 -9.41 -26.49 -4.81
C GLY A 141 -8.39 -27.42 -4.12
N GLN A 142 -8.64 -28.73 -4.08
CA GLN A 142 -7.76 -29.68 -3.39
C GLN A 142 -6.58 -30.13 -4.27
N GLY A 143 -5.44 -30.40 -3.65
CA GLY A 143 -4.28 -31.00 -4.33
C GLY A 143 -3.65 -30.12 -5.42
N ILE A 144 -3.84 -28.80 -5.35
CA ILE A 144 -3.25 -27.86 -6.30
C ILE A 144 -1.74 -27.82 -6.10
N ILE A 145 -0.99 -28.05 -7.18
CA ILE A 145 0.45 -27.82 -7.25
C ILE A 145 0.72 -26.83 -8.37
N MET A 146 1.43 -25.75 -8.05
CA MET A 146 1.93 -24.76 -9.00
C MET A 146 3.39 -25.03 -9.27
N ASN A 147 3.70 -25.65 -10.41
CA ASN A 147 5.08 -25.86 -10.86
C ASN A 147 5.52 -24.69 -11.74
N GLY A 148 6.69 -24.12 -11.46
CA GLY A 148 7.09 -22.86 -12.06
C GLY A 148 8.58 -22.65 -12.18
N MET A 149 8.91 -21.49 -12.71
CA MET A 149 10.29 -21.01 -12.86
C MET A 149 10.37 -19.60 -12.28
N ILE A 150 11.37 -19.36 -11.43
CA ILE A 150 11.76 -18.03 -10.96
C ILE A 150 13.14 -17.72 -11.50
N ASP A 151 13.24 -16.69 -12.34
CA ASP A 151 14.50 -16.28 -12.99
C ASP A 151 15.31 -17.46 -13.59
N GLY A 152 14.61 -18.45 -14.15
CA GLY A 152 15.21 -19.65 -14.76
C GLY A 152 15.47 -20.83 -13.81
N SER A 153 15.13 -20.73 -12.53
CA SER A 153 15.25 -21.82 -11.55
C SER A 153 13.90 -22.45 -11.25
N SER A 154 13.82 -23.79 -11.25
CA SER A 154 12.56 -24.49 -10.98
C SER A 154 12.12 -24.37 -9.53
N ILE A 155 10.83 -24.09 -9.34
CA ILE A 155 10.15 -24.03 -8.04
C ILE A 155 8.80 -24.72 -8.11
N SER A 156 8.29 -25.16 -6.96
CA SER A 156 6.96 -25.78 -6.86
C SER A 156 6.27 -25.38 -5.56
N LEU A 157 5.03 -24.90 -5.65
CA LEU A 157 4.18 -24.53 -4.51
C LEU A 157 2.99 -25.48 -4.42
N ALA A 158 2.75 -26.07 -3.25
CA ALA A 158 1.58 -26.89 -2.99
C ALA A 158 0.56 -26.11 -2.16
N PHE A 159 -0.71 -26.16 -2.55
CA PHE A 159 -1.81 -25.65 -1.74
C PHE A 159 -1.93 -26.47 -0.45
N THR A 160 -1.93 -25.78 0.70
CA THR A 160 -2.00 -26.44 2.01
C THR A 160 -3.38 -26.33 2.63
N ARG A 161 -4.00 -25.14 2.59
CA ARG A 161 -5.34 -24.91 3.13
C ARG A 161 -6.02 -23.66 2.58
N PRO A 162 -7.36 -23.61 2.59
CA PRO A 162 -8.08 -22.36 2.36
C PRO A 162 -7.85 -21.36 3.51
N PHE A 163 -8.28 -20.11 3.32
CA PHE A 163 -8.39 -19.16 4.42
C PHE A 163 -9.36 -19.68 5.49
N SER A 164 -9.03 -19.41 6.75
CA SER A 164 -9.88 -19.80 7.87
C SER A 164 -11.19 -19.00 7.89
N ASN A 165 -12.20 -19.53 8.58
CA ASN A 165 -13.45 -18.81 8.79
C ASN A 165 -13.23 -17.52 9.59
N SER A 166 -12.25 -17.49 10.51
CA SER A 166 -11.89 -16.30 11.28
C SER A 166 -11.40 -15.18 10.36
N VAL A 167 -10.56 -15.50 9.37
CA VAL A 167 -10.09 -14.54 8.35
C VAL A 167 -11.23 -14.10 7.44
N LEU A 168 -12.05 -15.04 6.93
CA LEU A 168 -13.10 -14.75 5.95
C LEU A 168 -14.28 -13.94 6.51
N SER A 169 -14.54 -14.03 7.82
CA SER A 169 -15.65 -13.31 8.47
C SER A 169 -15.25 -11.99 9.11
N ARG A 170 -13.95 -11.68 9.21
CA ARG A 170 -13.44 -10.46 9.84
C ARG A 170 -13.35 -9.32 8.84
N ASP A 171 -14.16 -8.28 9.03
CA ASP A 171 -14.04 -6.99 8.31
C ASP A 171 -12.82 -6.22 8.84
N PHE A 172 -11.64 -6.57 8.31
CA PHE A 172 -10.37 -5.94 8.69
C PHE A 172 -9.84 -5.06 7.55
N ALA A 173 -9.45 -3.83 7.87
CA ALA A 173 -8.89 -2.88 6.93
C ALA A 173 -7.36 -3.02 6.85
N LEU A 174 -6.87 -3.44 5.68
CA LEU A 174 -5.46 -3.49 5.33
C LEU A 174 -5.13 -2.20 4.58
N LEU A 175 -4.67 -1.18 5.30
CA LEU A 175 -4.47 0.16 4.73
C LEU A 175 -3.02 0.34 4.27
N ALA A 176 -2.87 0.83 3.04
CA ALA A 176 -1.59 1.19 2.46
C ALA A 176 -1.26 2.67 2.69
N HIS A 177 -0.20 2.94 3.46
CA HIS A 177 0.27 4.30 3.74
C HIS A 177 0.75 5.00 2.47
N ARG A 178 0.33 6.26 2.25
CA ARG A 178 0.66 7.06 1.05
C ARG A 178 0.34 6.35 -0.27
N GLY A 179 -0.64 5.45 -0.25
CA GLY A 179 -1.04 4.59 -1.36
C GLY A 179 -0.20 3.33 -1.59
N GLY A 180 0.82 3.03 -0.77
CA GLY A 180 1.57 1.78 -0.91
C GLY A 180 2.93 1.67 -0.22
N GLY A 181 3.38 2.69 0.51
CA GLY A 181 4.66 2.75 1.22
C GLY A 181 5.40 4.08 1.00
N ARG A 182 6.70 4.11 1.29
CA ARG A 182 7.54 5.31 1.12
C ARG A 182 8.44 5.18 -0.11
N ASN A 183 8.86 6.31 -0.68
CA ASN A 183 9.89 6.33 -1.73
C ASN A 183 11.26 5.78 -1.28
N SER A 184 11.52 5.69 0.03
CA SER A 184 12.72 5.02 0.57
C SER A 184 12.63 3.49 0.49
N ASP A 185 11.42 2.95 0.36
CA ASP A 185 11.15 1.53 0.14
C ASP A 185 11.24 1.22 -1.37
N ASN A 186 11.35 -0.05 -1.73
CA ASN A 186 11.49 -0.48 -3.12
C ASN A 186 10.12 -0.59 -3.83
N LEU A 187 9.42 0.54 -3.96
CA LEU A 187 8.11 0.62 -4.62
C LEU A 187 8.20 0.73 -6.15
N PRO A 188 7.20 0.19 -6.87
CA PRO A 188 7.16 0.30 -8.33
C PRO A 188 6.70 1.65 -8.87
N TYR A 189 6.17 2.52 -8.00
CA TYR A 189 5.61 3.85 -8.30
C TYR A 189 5.86 4.80 -7.13
N ALA A 190 5.88 6.11 -7.39
CA ALA A 190 6.09 7.11 -6.36
C ALA A 190 4.95 7.10 -5.31
N GLU A 191 5.29 7.36 -4.04
CA GLU A 191 4.32 7.59 -2.97
C GLU A 191 3.35 8.71 -3.36
N ASN A 192 2.08 8.59 -2.94
CA ASN A 192 1.00 9.53 -3.28
C ASN A 192 0.74 9.74 -4.78
N SER A 193 1.09 8.76 -5.62
CA SER A 193 0.86 8.85 -7.07
C SER A 193 -0.34 8.04 -7.55
N ILE A 194 -0.88 8.43 -8.71
CA ILE A 194 -2.02 7.76 -9.34
C ILE A 194 -1.70 6.31 -9.66
N ASN A 195 -0.50 6.03 -10.18
CA ASN A 195 -0.10 4.67 -10.52
C ASN A 195 0.09 3.80 -9.26
N LEU A 196 0.59 4.36 -8.16
CA LEU A 196 0.72 3.60 -6.92
C LEU A 196 -0.66 3.23 -6.36
N VAL A 197 -1.63 4.14 -6.38
CA VAL A 197 -3.01 3.82 -5.95
C VAL A 197 -3.65 2.73 -6.81
N LYS A 198 -3.45 2.76 -8.13
CA LYS A 198 -3.89 1.67 -9.02
C LYS A 198 -3.21 0.33 -8.72
N PHE A 199 -2.04 0.36 -8.08
CA PHE A 199 -1.26 -0.81 -7.73
C PHE A 199 -1.49 -1.29 -6.29
N ALA A 200 -2.10 -0.48 -5.42
CA ALA A 200 -2.21 -0.74 -3.98
C ALA A 200 -2.83 -2.11 -3.65
N GLU A 201 -3.85 -2.52 -4.39
CA GLU A 201 -4.52 -3.81 -4.18
C GLU A 201 -3.60 -5.00 -4.47
N LYS A 202 -2.69 -4.85 -5.43
CA LYS A 202 -1.68 -5.86 -5.76
C LYS A 202 -0.59 -5.96 -4.68
N LEU A 203 -0.53 -5.01 -3.76
CA LEU A 203 0.24 -5.11 -2.52
C LEU A 203 -0.56 -5.75 -1.38
N GLY A 204 -1.83 -6.11 -1.61
CA GLY A 204 -2.70 -6.75 -0.63
C GLY A 204 -3.64 -5.79 0.12
N ALA A 205 -3.57 -4.50 -0.19
CA ALA A 205 -4.38 -3.49 0.48
C ALA A 205 -5.88 -3.65 0.18
N THR A 206 -6.70 -3.24 1.14
CA THR A 206 -8.16 -3.04 1.00
C THR A 206 -8.53 -1.57 1.13
N GLY A 207 -7.58 -0.70 1.48
CA GLY A 207 -7.73 0.73 1.48
C GLY A 207 -6.39 1.44 1.42
N ILE A 208 -6.45 2.75 1.28
CA ILE A 208 -5.27 3.62 1.18
C ILE A 208 -5.38 4.79 2.14
N ASP A 209 -4.23 5.30 2.53
CA ASP A 209 -4.04 6.63 3.09
C ASP A 209 -3.34 7.53 2.06
N ILE A 210 -3.77 8.79 1.98
CA ILE A 210 -3.24 9.80 1.05
C ILE A 210 -3.15 11.18 1.72
N ASP A 211 -2.04 11.88 1.50
CA ASP A 211 -1.71 13.12 2.21
C ASP A 211 -2.24 14.37 1.49
N ILE A 212 -3.14 15.14 2.11
CA ILE A 212 -3.79 16.30 1.49
C ILE A 212 -3.09 17.61 1.87
N ARG A 213 -2.70 18.38 0.85
CA ARG A 213 -2.16 19.75 0.99
C ARG A 213 -2.86 20.72 0.05
N LEU A 214 -2.77 22.01 0.37
CA LEU A 214 -3.31 23.08 -0.49
C LEU A 214 -2.19 23.80 -1.23
N THR A 215 -2.39 24.03 -2.52
CA THR A 215 -1.58 24.96 -3.31
C THR A 215 -1.91 26.42 -2.95
N LYS A 216 -1.10 27.37 -3.45
CA LYS A 216 -1.33 28.82 -3.25
C LYS A 216 -2.72 29.29 -3.72
N ASP A 217 -3.21 28.68 -4.79
CA ASP A 217 -4.52 28.95 -5.39
C ASP A 217 -5.62 28.04 -4.83
N HIS A 218 -5.40 27.40 -3.68
CA HIS A 218 -6.36 26.59 -2.93
C HIS A 218 -6.87 25.35 -3.70
N ILE A 219 -6.05 24.79 -4.58
CA ILE A 219 -6.34 23.50 -5.19
C ILE A 219 -5.80 22.40 -4.27
N PRO A 220 -6.64 21.45 -3.81
CA PRO A 220 -6.18 20.34 -2.99
C PRO A 220 -5.39 19.35 -3.85
N VAL A 221 -4.17 19.04 -3.40
CA VAL A 221 -3.22 18.12 -4.05
C VAL A 221 -2.80 17.02 -3.09
N ILE A 222 -2.34 15.89 -3.64
CA ILE A 222 -1.82 14.79 -2.83
C ILE A 222 -0.29 14.86 -2.75
N TYR A 223 0.24 15.16 -1.56
CA TYR A 223 1.68 15.31 -1.32
C TYR A 223 2.03 15.30 0.18
N HIS A 224 3.02 14.49 0.59
CA HIS A 224 3.33 14.28 2.02
C HIS A 224 4.02 15.46 2.71
N ASP A 225 5.17 15.94 2.20
CA ASP A 225 5.97 16.96 2.88
C ASP A 225 5.45 18.37 2.60
N ALA A 226 5.74 19.33 3.48
CA ALA A 226 5.34 20.71 3.25
C ALA A 226 6.14 21.33 2.08
N ASP A 227 7.42 20.96 1.97
CA ASP A 227 8.38 21.48 1.00
C ASP A 227 8.63 20.54 -0.18
N ILE A 228 8.91 21.13 -1.34
CA ILE A 228 9.38 20.42 -2.52
C ILE A 228 10.79 19.92 -2.27
N ASN A 229 10.98 18.60 -2.33
CA ASN A 229 12.26 17.98 -2.04
C ASN A 229 12.56 16.75 -2.90
N THR A 230 13.83 16.36 -2.97
CA THR A 230 14.31 15.28 -3.83
C THR A 230 13.93 13.87 -3.36
N ARG A 231 13.38 13.72 -2.14
CA ARG A 231 12.81 12.44 -1.69
C ARG A 231 11.50 12.15 -2.42
N LEU A 232 10.77 13.20 -2.79
CA LEU A 232 9.44 13.12 -3.39
C LEU A 232 9.41 13.46 -4.87
N THR A 233 10.34 14.30 -5.33
CA THR A 233 10.35 14.84 -6.70
C THR A 233 11.67 14.62 -7.39
N GLN A 234 11.66 14.64 -8.72
CA GLN A 234 12.88 14.78 -9.52
C GLN A 234 13.59 16.10 -9.16
N LYS A 235 14.93 16.12 -9.33
CA LYS A 235 15.74 17.31 -9.08
C LYS A 235 15.24 18.47 -9.94
N SER A 236 14.96 19.62 -9.32
CA SER A 236 14.54 20.85 -9.99
C SER A 236 15.15 22.06 -9.26
N PRO A 237 15.25 23.25 -9.90
CA PRO A 237 15.72 24.47 -9.24
C PRO A 237 14.66 25.09 -8.31
N ILE A 238 13.45 24.54 -8.25
CA ILE A 238 12.35 25.05 -7.45
C ILE A 238 12.47 24.52 -6.02
N VAL A 239 12.36 25.42 -5.04
CA VAL A 239 12.47 25.14 -3.61
C VAL A 239 11.40 25.91 -2.86
N GLY A 240 10.92 25.38 -1.73
CA GLY A 240 9.89 26.02 -0.93
C GLY A 240 8.65 25.15 -0.78
N ASN A 241 7.64 25.70 -0.12
CA ASN A 241 6.46 24.94 0.27
C ASN A 241 5.44 24.82 -0.86
N ILE A 242 4.66 23.73 -0.86
CA ILE A 242 3.57 23.49 -1.82
C ILE A 242 2.59 24.67 -1.88
N ASP A 243 2.30 25.29 -0.73
CA ASP A 243 1.37 26.42 -0.61
C ASP A 243 1.91 27.76 -1.15
N GLN A 244 3.15 27.81 -1.63
CA GLN A 244 3.75 29.00 -2.25
C GLN A 244 3.55 29.05 -3.77
N TYR A 245 3.08 27.96 -4.37
CA TYR A 245 2.95 27.79 -5.81
C TYR A 245 1.51 27.49 -6.23
N SER A 246 1.11 27.97 -7.41
CA SER A 246 -0.18 27.57 -7.99
C SER A 246 -0.10 26.14 -8.51
N TYR A 247 -1.26 25.47 -8.61
CA TYR A 247 -1.31 24.11 -9.14
C TYR A 247 -0.74 24.01 -10.56
N ASP A 248 -1.11 24.93 -11.45
CA ASP A 248 -0.61 24.94 -12.83
C ASP A 248 0.93 25.06 -12.91
N PHE A 249 1.53 25.82 -11.99
CA PHE A 249 2.99 25.92 -11.88
C PHE A 249 3.59 24.58 -11.45
N LEU A 250 3.08 23.99 -10.34
CA LEU A 250 3.55 22.70 -9.85
C LEU A 250 3.42 21.60 -10.91
N LYS A 251 2.27 21.52 -11.58
CA LYS A 251 2.00 20.54 -12.65
C LYS A 251 2.98 20.67 -13.82
N SER A 252 3.35 21.89 -14.17
CA SER A 252 4.24 22.19 -15.31
C SER A 252 5.70 21.91 -15.01
N TYR A 253 6.17 22.24 -13.80
CA TYR A 253 7.60 22.28 -13.48
C TYR A 253 8.07 21.24 -12.47
N ILE A 254 7.16 20.58 -11.75
CA ILE A 254 7.49 19.59 -10.71
C ILE A 254 6.93 18.24 -11.08
N LYS A 255 7.80 17.23 -11.04
CA LYS A 255 7.45 15.82 -11.25
C LYS A 255 7.85 15.02 -10.03
N LEU A 256 6.99 14.08 -9.64
CA LEU A 256 7.32 13.04 -8.66
C LEU A 256 8.54 12.25 -9.12
N VAL A 257 9.18 11.51 -8.22
CA VAL A 257 10.41 10.75 -8.53
C VAL A 257 10.28 9.84 -9.76
N ASP A 258 9.09 9.32 -10.04
CA ASP A 258 8.78 8.46 -11.19
C ASP A 258 8.30 9.20 -12.44
N GLY A 259 8.36 10.53 -12.44
CA GLY A 259 7.99 11.38 -13.57
C GLY A 259 6.50 11.75 -13.64
N GLN A 260 5.65 11.23 -12.75
CA GLN A 260 4.25 11.64 -12.67
C GLN A 260 4.12 13.08 -12.19
N SER A 261 3.01 13.74 -12.53
CA SER A 261 2.70 15.05 -11.93
C SER A 261 2.10 14.85 -10.53
N ILE A 262 2.25 15.84 -9.65
CA ILE A 262 1.52 15.84 -8.37
C ILE A 262 0.01 15.80 -8.67
N PRO A 263 -0.73 14.78 -8.21
CA PRO A 263 -2.14 14.67 -8.53
C PRO A 263 -2.98 15.61 -7.68
N THR A 264 -4.13 16.03 -8.23
CA THR A 264 -5.15 16.69 -7.42
C THR A 264 -5.86 15.66 -6.54
N MET A 265 -6.49 16.12 -5.45
CA MET A 265 -7.36 15.27 -4.64
C MET A 265 -8.52 14.68 -5.44
N GLU A 266 -9.06 15.45 -6.39
CA GLU A 266 -10.13 14.98 -7.26
C GLU A 266 -9.66 13.82 -8.16
N ASP A 267 -8.55 13.99 -8.89
CA ASP A 267 -8.01 12.96 -9.78
C ASP A 267 -7.69 11.67 -9.00
N MET A 268 -7.17 11.81 -7.78
CA MET A 268 -6.85 10.68 -6.91
C MET A 268 -8.10 9.92 -6.47
N LEU A 269 -9.14 10.63 -6.01
CA LEU A 269 -10.38 10.02 -5.56
C LEU A 269 -11.14 9.35 -6.72
N MET A 270 -11.21 9.99 -7.88
CA MET A 270 -11.80 9.37 -9.07
C MET A 270 -11.03 8.12 -9.50
N THR A 271 -9.70 8.15 -9.42
CA THR A 271 -8.87 6.96 -9.67
C THR A 271 -9.18 5.82 -8.69
N ALA A 272 -9.24 6.11 -7.39
CA ALA A 272 -9.58 5.10 -6.39
C ALA A 272 -10.95 4.46 -6.67
N ILE A 273 -11.94 5.26 -7.08
CA ILE A 273 -13.31 4.78 -7.36
C ILE A 273 -13.38 3.97 -8.66
N ASP A 274 -12.79 4.48 -9.75
CA ASP A 274 -13.00 3.96 -11.10
C ASP A 274 -11.98 2.88 -11.50
N SER A 275 -10.82 2.80 -10.83
CA SER A 275 -9.70 1.93 -11.25
C SER A 275 -9.27 0.90 -10.20
N THR A 276 -9.93 0.82 -9.05
CA THR A 276 -9.59 -0.13 -7.97
C THR A 276 -10.84 -0.77 -7.38
N GLU A 277 -10.72 -1.78 -6.53
CA GLU A 277 -11.76 -2.35 -5.67
C GLU A 277 -11.60 -1.96 -4.19
N LEU A 278 -10.85 -0.89 -3.90
CA LEU A 278 -10.59 -0.42 -2.54
C LEU A 278 -11.89 -0.02 -1.81
N ASN A 279 -11.93 -0.35 -0.52
CA ASN A 279 -13.06 -0.12 0.38
C ASN A 279 -12.87 1.14 1.24
N TYR A 280 -11.64 1.61 1.45
CA TYR A 280 -11.33 2.72 2.36
C TYR A 280 -10.36 3.72 1.71
N VAL A 281 -10.63 5.01 1.93
CA VAL A 281 -9.70 6.11 1.61
C VAL A 281 -9.62 7.04 2.83
N TRP A 282 -8.47 7.00 3.50
CA TRP A 282 -8.09 7.94 4.55
C TRP A 282 -7.47 9.18 3.89
N LEU A 283 -8.13 10.33 4.05
CA LEU A 283 -7.62 11.63 3.63
C LEU A 283 -6.82 12.27 4.79
N ASP A 284 -5.52 12.02 4.89
CA ASP A 284 -4.68 12.65 5.92
C ASP A 284 -4.57 14.16 5.68
N CYS A 285 -5.29 14.94 6.49
CA CYS A 285 -5.42 16.37 6.33
C CYS A 285 -4.20 17.11 6.91
N LYS A 286 -3.04 17.00 6.26
CA LYS A 286 -1.77 17.64 6.67
C LYS A 286 -1.91 19.15 6.87
N ASP A 287 -2.69 19.79 6.00
CA ASP A 287 -2.98 21.23 6.05
C ASP A 287 -4.30 21.54 6.79
N GLY A 288 -4.87 20.58 7.53
CA GLY A 288 -6.17 20.67 8.19
C GLY A 288 -6.32 21.83 9.18
N GLY A 289 -5.20 22.30 9.75
CA GLY A 289 -5.17 23.47 10.64
C GLY A 289 -5.30 24.82 9.93
N LYS A 290 -5.19 24.87 8.59
CA LYS A 290 -5.30 26.12 7.83
C LYS A 290 -6.74 26.62 7.75
N ASP A 291 -6.90 27.93 7.71
CA ASP A 291 -8.21 28.55 7.49
C ASP A 291 -8.82 28.11 6.16
N ASN A 292 -10.14 27.89 6.16
CA ASN A 292 -10.92 27.43 5.02
C ASN A 292 -10.54 26.06 4.45
N PHE A 293 -9.62 25.30 5.06
CA PHE A 293 -9.22 23.98 4.54
C PHE A 293 -10.41 23.06 4.27
N PHE A 294 -11.28 22.85 5.28
CA PHE A 294 -12.47 22.00 5.12
C PHE A 294 -13.51 22.57 4.15
N ASN A 295 -13.61 23.90 4.02
CA ASN A 295 -14.46 24.53 2.98
C ASN A 295 -14.01 24.18 1.55
N ILE A 296 -12.73 23.85 1.36
CA ILE A 296 -12.15 23.49 0.07
C ILE A 296 -12.24 21.96 -0.17
N VAL A 297 -11.84 21.15 0.80
CA VAL A 297 -11.73 19.68 0.59
C VAL A 297 -13.05 18.93 0.71
N VAL A 298 -14.00 19.42 1.51
CA VAL A 298 -15.30 18.76 1.71
C VAL A 298 -16.11 18.66 0.41
N PRO A 299 -16.27 19.74 -0.39
CA PRO A 299 -16.95 19.64 -1.67
C PRO A 299 -16.33 18.62 -2.64
N VAL A 300 -14.99 18.51 -2.66
CA VAL A 300 -14.28 17.53 -3.50
C VAL A 300 -14.59 16.10 -3.05
N ALA A 301 -14.53 15.82 -1.74
CA ALA A 301 -14.89 14.51 -1.20
C ALA A 301 -16.38 14.18 -1.43
N GLN A 302 -17.29 15.12 -1.25
CA GLN A 302 -18.72 14.92 -1.50
C GLN A 302 -19.01 14.60 -2.97
N LYS A 303 -18.33 15.27 -3.91
CA LYS A 303 -18.39 14.96 -5.34
C LYS A 303 -17.93 13.52 -5.61
N ALA A 304 -16.82 13.10 -5.00
CA ALA A 304 -16.33 11.72 -5.12
C ALA A 304 -17.29 10.70 -4.52
N ILE A 305 -17.88 10.96 -3.34
CA ILE A 305 -18.89 10.09 -2.72
C ILE A 305 -20.13 9.97 -3.61
N ALA A 306 -20.62 11.07 -4.19
CA ALA A 306 -21.73 11.04 -5.14
C ALA A 306 -21.40 10.21 -6.39
N HIS A 307 -20.18 10.33 -6.91
CA HIS A 307 -19.69 9.52 -8.03
C HIS A 307 -19.64 8.03 -7.66
N ALA A 308 -19.07 7.67 -6.51
CA ALA A 308 -19.05 6.30 -6.02
C ALA A 308 -20.46 5.70 -5.89
N ASN A 309 -21.40 6.44 -5.30
CA ASN A 309 -22.80 6.01 -5.19
C ASN A 309 -23.44 5.79 -6.56
N SER A 310 -23.18 6.67 -7.54
CA SER A 310 -23.70 6.51 -8.91
C SER A 310 -23.19 5.24 -9.62
N LYS A 311 -22.04 4.73 -9.19
CA LYS A 311 -21.39 3.51 -9.68
C LYS A 311 -21.74 2.26 -8.86
N GLY A 312 -22.51 2.41 -7.77
CA GLY A 312 -22.74 1.33 -6.81
C GLY A 312 -21.47 0.90 -6.07
N ARG A 313 -20.47 1.77 -5.95
CA ARG A 313 -19.20 1.49 -5.30
C ARG A 313 -19.32 1.69 -3.79
N ASN A 314 -19.09 0.61 -3.04
CA ASN A 314 -18.96 0.68 -1.59
C ASN A 314 -17.53 1.09 -1.21
N ILE A 315 -17.30 2.39 -1.04
CA ILE A 315 -16.02 2.95 -0.63
C ILE A 315 -16.23 4.02 0.44
N PHE A 316 -15.54 3.87 1.56
CA PHE A 316 -15.62 4.77 2.70
C PHE A 316 -14.47 5.78 2.65
N ILE A 317 -14.81 7.01 2.29
CA ILE A 317 -13.88 8.15 2.23
C ILE A 317 -14.04 8.97 3.51
N PHE A 318 -12.96 9.18 4.26
CA PHE A 318 -13.01 9.87 5.55
C PHE A 318 -11.81 10.80 5.77
N PHE A 319 -12.04 11.89 6.51
CA PHE A 319 -11.02 12.89 6.83
C PHE A 319 -10.21 12.49 8.06
N GLY A 320 -8.88 12.41 7.93
CA GLY A 320 -7.96 12.26 9.05
C GLY A 320 -7.78 13.59 9.79
N LEU A 321 -7.75 13.52 11.12
CA LEU A 321 -7.53 14.66 12.01
C LEU A 321 -6.23 14.44 12.81
N PRO A 322 -5.06 14.71 12.20
CA PRO A 322 -3.75 14.34 12.76
C PRO A 322 -3.25 15.27 13.87
N THR A 323 -3.82 16.48 13.97
CA THR A 323 -3.37 17.52 14.90
C THR A 323 -4.54 18.19 15.62
N ASP A 324 -4.25 18.82 16.76
CA ASP A 324 -5.23 19.63 17.49
C ASP A 324 -5.82 20.74 16.61
N ASP A 325 -5.00 21.41 15.79
CA ASP A 325 -5.47 22.45 14.88
C ASP A 325 -6.45 21.89 13.83
N ALA A 326 -6.13 20.74 13.22
CA ALA A 326 -7.03 20.10 12.26
C ALA A 326 -8.35 19.66 12.92
N TYR A 327 -8.26 19.13 14.14
CA TYR A 327 -9.41 18.76 14.96
C TYR A 327 -10.32 19.98 15.26
N GLU A 328 -9.75 21.09 15.72
CA GLU A 328 -10.50 22.31 16.04
C GLU A 328 -11.15 22.93 14.80
N LYS A 329 -10.43 22.98 13.68
CA LYS A 329 -10.98 23.46 12.39
C LYS A 329 -12.10 22.55 11.88
N PHE A 330 -12.00 21.24 12.08
CA PHE A 330 -13.06 20.30 11.73
C PHE A 330 -14.30 20.51 12.59
N LEU A 331 -14.16 20.64 13.92
CA LEU A 331 -15.30 20.93 14.80
C LEU A 331 -15.99 22.26 14.46
N ALA A 332 -15.22 23.26 14.06
CA ALA A 332 -15.77 24.55 13.63
C ALA A 332 -16.47 24.49 12.26
N PHE A 333 -16.26 23.44 11.46
CA PHE A 333 -16.91 23.28 10.16
C PHE A 333 -18.41 22.98 10.34
N PRO A 334 -19.31 23.68 9.63
CA PRO A 334 -20.75 23.44 9.71
C PRO A 334 -21.12 22.00 9.36
N ASN A 335 -21.94 21.35 10.18
CA ASN A 335 -22.40 19.96 9.99
C ASN A 335 -21.28 18.91 9.98
N HIS A 336 -20.13 19.16 10.63
CA HIS A 336 -19.02 18.21 10.71
C HIS A 336 -19.43 16.81 11.22
N GLN A 337 -20.44 16.72 12.08
CA GLN A 337 -20.98 15.45 12.60
C GLN A 337 -21.53 14.52 11.50
N GLY A 338 -21.89 15.07 10.33
CA GLY A 338 -22.32 14.30 9.16
C GLY A 338 -21.18 13.90 8.22
N LEU A 339 -19.95 14.35 8.48
CA LEU A 339 -18.77 14.04 7.68
C LEU A 339 -18.01 12.86 8.28
N PRO A 340 -17.76 11.79 7.51
CA PRO A 340 -16.88 10.71 7.96
C PRO A 340 -15.49 11.23 8.30
N SER A 341 -15.01 10.90 9.50
CA SER A 341 -13.66 11.27 9.95
C SER A 341 -13.01 10.17 10.79
N LEU A 342 -11.68 10.25 10.87
CA LEU A 342 -10.79 9.51 11.75
C LEU A 342 -10.05 10.53 12.62
N CYS A 343 -10.01 10.32 13.94
CA CYS A 343 -9.22 11.16 14.84
C CYS A 343 -8.06 10.38 15.43
N GLU A 344 -6.84 10.93 15.37
CA GLU A 344 -5.61 10.22 15.79
C GLU A 344 -5.20 10.53 17.23
N LEU A 345 -5.82 11.54 17.83
CA LEU A 345 -5.34 12.18 19.05
C LEU A 345 -5.74 11.44 20.32
N SER A 346 -7.01 11.06 20.43
CA SER A 346 -7.56 10.24 21.52
C SER A 346 -8.96 9.74 21.18
N LEU A 347 -9.41 8.68 21.87
CA LEU A 347 -10.78 8.19 21.74
C LEU A 347 -11.82 9.25 22.16
N GLU A 348 -11.55 10.01 23.22
CA GLU A 348 -12.44 11.09 23.67
C GLU A 348 -12.64 12.13 22.57
N LYS A 349 -11.55 12.55 21.91
CA LYS A 349 -11.63 13.49 20.78
C LYS A 349 -12.38 12.88 19.61
N ALA A 350 -12.13 11.60 19.28
CA ALA A 350 -12.87 10.90 18.23
C ALA A 350 -14.40 10.93 18.49
N LYS A 351 -14.82 10.62 19.73
CA LYS A 351 -16.23 10.69 20.15
C LYS A 351 -16.80 12.10 20.02
N ASN A 352 -16.08 13.10 20.52
CA ASN A 352 -16.52 14.50 20.48
C ASN A 352 -16.66 15.02 19.04
N ALA A 353 -15.78 14.62 18.13
CA ALA A 353 -15.87 14.96 16.71
C ALA A 353 -16.93 14.18 15.93
N GLY A 354 -17.55 13.15 16.53
CA GLY A 354 -18.43 12.23 15.82
C GLY A 354 -17.70 11.34 14.81
N SER A 355 -16.38 11.18 14.98
CA SER A 355 -15.55 10.35 14.12
C SER A 355 -16.03 8.91 14.10
N LYS A 356 -15.88 8.26 12.94
CA LYS A 356 -16.24 6.84 12.76
C LYS A 356 -15.06 5.92 13.04
N ILE A 357 -13.86 6.48 13.13
CA ILE A 357 -12.64 5.74 13.40
C ILE A 357 -11.79 6.51 14.43
N PHE A 358 -11.22 5.78 15.38
CA PHE A 358 -10.12 6.23 16.23
C PHE A 358 -8.81 5.66 15.68
N GLY A 359 -7.81 6.53 15.50
CA GLY A 359 -6.53 6.20 14.90
C GLY A 359 -5.35 6.25 15.87
N PRO A 360 -5.22 5.33 16.85
CA PRO A 360 -4.10 5.37 17.79
C PRO A 360 -2.78 5.01 17.11
N ARG A 361 -1.72 5.77 17.42
CA ARG A 361 -0.36 5.37 17.06
C ARG A 361 -0.03 4.01 17.68
N TRP A 362 0.61 3.13 16.92
CA TRP A 362 0.87 1.74 17.35
C TRP A 362 1.75 1.66 18.61
N THR A 363 2.58 2.67 18.85
CA THR A 363 3.48 2.75 20.02
C THR A 363 2.76 2.95 21.35
N LEU A 364 1.44 3.18 21.34
CA LEU A 364 0.62 3.13 22.55
C LEU A 364 0.30 1.68 22.98
N GLY A 365 0.64 0.69 22.17
CA GLY A 365 0.32 -0.71 22.41
C GLY A 365 -1.13 -1.05 22.04
N ILE A 366 -1.58 -2.19 22.55
CA ILE A 366 -2.97 -2.66 22.39
C ILE A 366 -3.82 -2.01 23.49
N LEU A 367 -4.75 -1.17 23.08
CA LEU A 367 -5.63 -0.39 23.97
C LEU A 367 -6.97 -1.12 24.15
N THR A 368 -6.98 -2.21 24.92
CA THR A 368 -8.17 -3.07 25.07
C THR A 368 -9.40 -2.28 25.55
N ASP A 369 -9.27 -1.52 26.64
CA ASP A 369 -10.38 -0.74 27.21
C ASP A 369 -10.91 0.30 26.22
N ASP A 370 -10.02 1.03 25.53
CA ASP A 370 -10.41 1.99 24.49
C ASP A 370 -11.06 1.29 23.30
N THR A 371 -10.67 0.04 22.99
CA THR A 371 -11.28 -0.73 21.90
C THR A 371 -12.71 -1.10 22.22
N GLU A 372 -12.95 -1.63 23.41
CA GLU A 372 -14.29 -1.97 23.87
C GLU A 372 -15.19 -0.72 23.92
N ASP A 373 -14.66 0.40 24.42
CA ASP A 373 -15.39 1.67 24.49
C ASP A 373 -15.64 2.28 23.10
N ALA A 374 -14.67 2.21 22.18
CA ALA A 374 -14.84 2.64 20.79
C ALA A 374 -15.95 1.82 20.09
N HIS A 375 -15.87 0.50 20.18
CA HIS A 375 -16.86 -0.40 19.59
C HIS A 375 -18.26 -0.21 20.17
N ALA A 376 -18.39 0.00 21.48
CA ALA A 376 -19.66 0.34 22.13
C ALA A 376 -20.28 1.64 21.60
N ASN A 377 -19.48 2.53 21.02
CA ASN A 377 -19.91 3.78 20.39
C ASN A 377 -19.92 3.71 18.85
N ASN A 378 -19.81 2.52 18.25
CA ASN A 378 -19.72 2.30 16.79
C ASN A 378 -18.55 3.04 16.13
N ILE A 379 -17.42 3.12 16.83
CA ILE A 379 -16.16 3.70 16.34
C ILE A 379 -15.19 2.54 16.08
N LYS A 380 -14.68 2.43 14.85
CA LYS A 380 -13.64 1.47 14.48
C LYS A 380 -12.27 1.91 15.00
N ILE A 381 -11.32 1.00 15.14
CA ILE A 381 -9.93 1.31 15.50
C ILE A 381 -8.96 0.91 14.39
N PHE A 382 -8.26 1.90 13.82
CA PHE A 382 -7.19 1.70 12.83
C PHE A 382 -5.86 2.19 13.38
N THR A 383 -4.90 1.30 13.66
CA THR A 383 -3.60 1.73 14.19
C THR A 383 -2.59 2.06 13.09
N TRP A 384 -1.66 2.99 13.37
CA TRP A 384 -0.69 3.49 12.39
C TRP A 384 0.64 3.95 13.00
N THR A 385 1.69 4.16 12.22
CA THR A 385 2.03 3.37 11.02
C THR A 385 2.81 2.16 11.50
N LEU A 386 2.27 0.97 11.31
CA LEU A 386 2.83 -0.26 11.86
C LEU A 386 3.44 -1.11 10.74
N ASP A 387 4.77 -1.19 10.77
CA ASP A 387 5.58 -1.83 9.72
C ASP A 387 6.24 -3.14 10.19
N ASP A 388 6.43 -3.28 11.51
CA ASP A 388 7.09 -4.43 12.10
C ASP A 388 6.19 -5.67 12.08
N GLU A 389 6.73 -6.79 11.58
CA GLU A 389 5.99 -8.03 11.41
C GLU A 389 5.42 -8.57 12.74
N THR A 390 6.21 -8.49 13.83
CA THR A 390 5.77 -8.98 15.14
C THR A 390 4.64 -8.12 15.67
N GLY A 391 4.76 -6.79 15.56
CA GLY A 391 3.69 -5.87 15.94
C GLY A 391 2.42 -6.05 15.11
N ILE A 392 2.54 -6.26 13.79
CA ILE A 392 1.40 -6.57 12.91
C ILE A 392 0.71 -7.85 13.38
N SER A 393 1.48 -8.91 13.62
CA SER A 393 0.96 -10.20 14.09
C SER A 393 0.26 -10.06 15.45
N ASP A 394 0.86 -9.32 16.37
CA ASP A 394 0.29 -9.04 17.69
C ASP A 394 -1.03 -8.29 17.60
N VAL A 395 -1.14 -7.25 16.77
CA VAL A 395 -2.40 -6.53 16.58
C VAL A 395 -3.46 -7.44 15.96
N ILE A 396 -3.11 -8.25 14.96
CA ILE A 396 -4.06 -9.17 14.33
C ILE A 396 -4.55 -10.23 15.31
N THR A 397 -3.68 -10.80 16.15
CA THR A 397 -3.99 -11.98 16.96
C THR A 397 -4.41 -11.67 18.40
N LYS A 398 -3.99 -10.53 18.95
CA LYS A 398 -4.17 -10.20 20.37
C LYS A 398 -5.04 -8.96 20.61
N SER A 399 -5.48 -8.26 19.55
CA SER A 399 -6.36 -7.10 19.67
C SER A 399 -7.69 -7.31 18.95
N GLN A 400 -8.65 -6.44 19.24
CA GLN A 400 -9.90 -6.31 18.49
C GLN A 400 -9.86 -5.12 17.53
N TYR A 401 -8.67 -4.63 17.14
CA TYR A 401 -8.59 -3.55 16.17
C TYR A 401 -9.20 -3.98 14.82
N ASP A 402 -9.76 -2.99 14.12
CA ASP A 402 -10.47 -3.14 12.86
C ASP A 402 -9.56 -2.93 11.65
N GLY A 403 -8.33 -2.45 11.84
CA GLY A 403 -7.40 -2.23 10.74
C GLY A 403 -6.01 -1.76 11.16
N ILE A 404 -5.09 -1.87 10.21
CA ILE A 404 -3.70 -1.43 10.34
C ILE A 404 -3.33 -0.61 9.10
N LEU A 405 -2.70 0.54 9.32
CA LEU A 405 -1.99 1.30 8.29
C LEU A 405 -0.51 0.94 8.30
N SER A 406 0.02 0.52 7.15
CA SER A 406 1.41 0.07 7.01
C SER A 406 2.09 0.62 5.76
N ASN A 407 3.41 0.79 5.83
CA ASN A 407 4.26 0.99 4.65
C ASN A 407 4.50 -0.31 3.87
N TYR A 408 4.18 -1.47 4.45
CA TYR A 408 4.37 -2.78 3.84
C TYR A 408 3.04 -3.56 3.80
N PRO A 409 2.09 -3.17 2.92
CA PRO A 409 0.80 -3.83 2.84
C PRO A 409 0.90 -5.34 2.54
N SER A 410 1.99 -5.77 1.89
CA SER A 410 2.24 -7.18 1.57
C SER A 410 2.58 -8.01 2.81
N ILE A 411 3.33 -7.46 3.78
CA ILE A 411 3.55 -8.09 5.09
C ILE A 411 2.21 -8.20 5.80
N LEU A 412 1.45 -7.10 5.83
CA LEU A 412 0.14 -7.07 6.47
C LEU A 412 -0.83 -8.09 5.86
N ALA A 413 -0.86 -8.22 4.54
CA ALA A 413 -1.67 -9.20 3.85
C ALA A 413 -1.24 -10.63 4.16
N TYR A 414 0.06 -10.94 4.11
CA TYR A 414 0.54 -12.27 4.51
C TYR A 414 0.13 -12.58 5.95
N GLN A 415 0.42 -11.68 6.91
CA GLN A 415 0.12 -11.89 8.32
C GLN A 415 -1.38 -12.05 8.57
N PHE A 416 -2.24 -11.29 7.89
CA PHE A 416 -3.68 -11.39 8.08
C PHE A 416 -4.26 -12.69 7.51
N TYR A 417 -3.98 -13.00 6.23
CA TYR A 417 -4.61 -14.13 5.55
C TYR A 417 -4.00 -15.49 5.93
N SER A 418 -2.80 -15.51 6.52
CA SER A 418 -2.17 -16.73 7.04
C SER A 418 -2.67 -17.14 8.41
N GLN A 419 -3.55 -16.38 9.06
CA GLN A 419 -4.13 -16.79 10.35
C GLN A 419 -5.03 -18.04 10.20
N GLU A 420 -5.18 -18.76 11.32
CA GLU A 420 -6.01 -19.98 11.43
C GLU A 420 -7.34 -19.76 12.15
#